data_AF-A0AAN9Z7F5-F1
#
_entry.id   AF-A0AAN9Z7F5-F1
#
_cell.length_a   1.000
_cell.length_b   1.000
_cell.length_c   1.000
_cell.angle_alpha   90.00
_cell.angle_beta   90.00
_cell.angle_gamma   90.00
#
_symmetry.space_group_name_H-M   'P 1'
#
loop_
_entity.id
_entity.type
_entity.pdbx_description
1 polymer ?
#
loop_
_entity_poly.entity_id
_entity_poly.type
_entity_poly.pdbx_seq_one_letter_code
_entity_poly.pdbx_strand_id
1 'polypeptide(L)'
;MDGSLLQEGDIMKRPQLAQTLRIIAEEGVDAFYNGDLGRRFVKDVQDLQGIITMDDLSNYTVKWERPVTSQLSDGHTLYTVQLPGSGPLLAFIINILDSWIPTASLAATWQRIVEAFKFAYGRRTELGDPDFVDIDQLIKNLTSRDYAAGIRKSIFDDRTFQDPGYYGSVLSQPENHGTAHISVLAPNGDAVAVTSTVNLL
;
A
#
# COMPACT_ATOMS: atom_id res chain seq x y z
N MET A 1 33.38 -14.53 -1.13
CA MET A 1 33.65 -13.15 -0.68
C MET A 1 34.19 -13.24 0.73
N ASP A 2 35.08 -12.34 1.12
CA ASP A 2 35.71 -12.29 2.45
C ASP A 2 34.76 -11.93 3.60
N GLY A 3 33.45 -11.83 3.31
CA GLY A 3 32.40 -11.52 4.29
C GLY A 3 32.24 -10.02 4.54
N SER A 4 33.02 -9.15 3.88
CA SER A 4 32.88 -7.71 4.00
C SER A 4 31.65 -7.20 3.24
N LEU A 5 31.03 -6.14 3.77
CA LEU A 5 29.96 -5.42 3.08
C LEU A 5 30.58 -4.60 1.94
N LEU A 6 29.90 -4.59 0.79
CA LEU A 6 30.29 -3.77 -0.35
C LEU A 6 30.21 -2.29 0.01
N GLN A 7 31.17 -1.51 -0.49
CA GLN A 7 31.26 -0.08 -0.30
C GLN A 7 30.77 0.69 -1.53
N GLU A 8 30.58 1.99 -1.37
CA GLU A 8 30.27 2.88 -2.48
C GLU A 8 31.38 2.78 -3.55
N GLY A 9 30.97 2.59 -4.82
CA GLY A 9 31.88 2.38 -5.94
C GLY A 9 32.23 0.93 -6.24
N ASP A 10 31.92 -0.01 -5.34
CA ASP A 10 32.14 -1.44 -5.59
C ASP A 10 31.15 -2.00 -6.62
N ILE A 11 31.61 -2.98 -7.39
CA ILE A 11 30.77 -3.69 -8.36
C ILE A 11 30.06 -4.86 -7.66
N MET A 12 28.75 -4.72 -7.44
CA MET A 12 27.90 -5.83 -6.98
C MET A 12 27.51 -6.75 -8.14
N LYS A 13 27.82 -8.05 -8.02
CA LYS A 13 27.35 -9.09 -8.96
C LYS A 13 26.40 -10.05 -8.26
N ARG A 14 25.25 -10.34 -8.88
CA ARG A 14 24.24 -11.30 -8.38
C ARG A 14 24.04 -12.44 -9.39
N PRO A 15 25.03 -13.32 -9.62
CA PRO A 15 24.97 -14.34 -10.67
C PRO A 15 23.84 -15.35 -10.47
N GLN A 16 23.52 -15.71 -9.23
CA GLN A 16 22.39 -16.59 -8.92
C GLN A 16 21.05 -15.93 -9.27
N LEU A 17 20.86 -14.65 -8.94
CA LEU A 17 19.66 -13.90 -9.35
C LEU A 17 19.58 -13.80 -10.88
N ALA A 18 20.71 -13.54 -11.56
CA ALA A 18 20.74 -13.51 -13.01
C ALA A 18 20.33 -14.85 -13.64
N GLN A 19 20.75 -15.97 -13.06
CA GLN A 19 20.30 -17.30 -13.49
C GLN A 19 18.80 -17.51 -13.24
N THR A 20 18.29 -17.09 -12.09
CA THR A 20 16.84 -17.13 -11.78
C THR A 20 16.05 -16.33 -12.81
N LEU A 21 16.46 -15.10 -13.12
CA LEU A 21 15.79 -14.25 -14.12
C LEU A 21 15.87 -14.84 -15.53
N ARG A 22 16.97 -15.51 -15.87
CA ARG A 22 17.11 -16.21 -17.15
C ARG A 22 16.12 -17.37 -17.28
N ILE A 23 16.00 -18.20 -16.25
CA ILE A 23 15.03 -19.30 -16.22
C ILE A 23 13.61 -18.76 -16.43
N ILE A 24 13.23 -17.69 -15.70
CA ILE A 24 11.90 -17.07 -15.85
C ILE A 24 11.70 -16.50 -17.27
N ALA A 25 12.75 -15.94 -17.88
CA ALA A 25 12.67 -15.40 -19.25
C ALA A 25 12.52 -16.50 -20.32
N GLU A 26 13.14 -17.67 -20.12
CA GLU A 26 13.15 -18.79 -21.07
C GLU A 26 11.94 -19.71 -20.91
N GLU A 27 11.54 -20.01 -19.68
CA GLU A 27 10.50 -20.99 -19.33
C GLU A 27 9.18 -20.34 -18.91
N GLY A 28 9.17 -19.02 -18.68
CA GLY A 28 8.02 -18.29 -18.17
C GLY A 28 7.85 -18.39 -16.64
N VAL A 29 6.77 -17.79 -16.14
CA VAL A 29 6.48 -17.72 -14.69
C VAL A 29 6.15 -19.08 -14.08
N ASP A 30 5.72 -20.05 -14.88
CA ASP A 30 5.40 -21.41 -14.43
C ASP A 30 6.64 -22.13 -13.87
N ALA A 31 7.85 -21.77 -14.29
CA ALA A 31 9.07 -22.27 -13.69
C ALA A 31 9.15 -21.98 -12.18
N PHE A 32 8.58 -20.83 -11.74
CA PHE A 32 8.47 -20.46 -10.33
C PHE A 32 7.25 -21.08 -9.65
N TYR A 33 6.06 -20.95 -10.23
CA TYR A 33 4.83 -21.37 -9.52
C TYR A 33 4.61 -22.89 -9.52
N ASN A 34 5.08 -23.60 -10.56
CA ASN A 34 4.86 -25.05 -10.75
C ASN A 34 6.17 -25.84 -10.98
N GLY A 35 7.29 -25.14 -11.22
CA GLY A 35 8.56 -25.72 -11.64
C GLY A 35 9.63 -25.90 -10.55
N ASP A 36 10.85 -26.20 -11.00
CA ASP A 36 11.99 -26.47 -10.12
C ASP A 36 12.49 -25.23 -9.37
N LEU A 37 12.23 -24.02 -9.88
CA LEU A 37 12.58 -22.80 -9.19
C LEU A 37 11.71 -22.62 -7.94
N GLY A 38 10.41 -22.90 -8.03
CA GLY A 38 9.49 -22.93 -6.89
C GLY A 38 9.88 -23.97 -5.85
N ARG A 39 10.20 -25.19 -6.29
CA ARG A 39 10.63 -26.28 -5.38
C ARG A 39 11.86 -25.91 -4.58
N ARG A 40 12.84 -25.24 -5.19
CA ARG A 40 14.03 -24.73 -4.48
C ARG A 40 13.66 -23.64 -3.47
N PHE A 41 12.82 -22.69 -3.86
CA PHE A 41 12.33 -21.65 -2.95
C PHE A 41 11.59 -22.23 -1.73
N VAL A 42 10.64 -23.16 -1.96
CA VAL A 42 9.88 -23.82 -0.88
C VAL A 42 10.83 -24.59 0.04
N LYS A 43 11.81 -25.30 -0.52
CA LYS A 43 12.83 -25.98 0.28
C LYS A 43 13.61 -25.01 1.17
N ASP A 44 14.10 -23.90 0.62
CA ASP A 44 14.85 -22.90 1.40
C ASP A 44 13.99 -22.30 2.53
N VAL A 45 12.71 -22.03 2.26
CA VAL A 45 11.76 -21.53 3.27
C VAL A 45 11.52 -22.56 4.38
N GLN A 46 11.31 -23.83 4.03
CA GLN A 46 11.05 -24.91 4.99
C GLN A 46 12.29 -25.29 5.81
N ASP A 47 13.48 -25.23 5.20
CA ASP A 47 14.76 -25.42 5.91
C ASP A 47 14.94 -24.32 7.00
N LEU A 48 14.31 -23.16 6.81
CA LEU A 48 14.21 -22.07 7.80
C LEU A 48 12.93 -22.13 8.66
N GLN A 49 12.24 -23.28 8.69
CA GLN A 49 11.01 -23.52 9.47
C GLN A 49 9.79 -22.69 9.02
N GLY A 50 9.81 -22.13 7.81
CA GLY A 50 8.66 -21.48 7.21
C GLY A 50 7.58 -22.47 6.75
N ILE A 51 6.37 -21.95 6.53
CA ILE A 51 5.16 -22.76 6.30
C ILE A 51 4.71 -22.84 4.83
N ILE A 52 5.40 -22.13 3.92
CA ILE A 52 5.01 -22.11 2.51
C ILE A 52 5.27 -23.48 1.88
N THR A 53 4.32 -23.96 1.08
CA THR A 53 4.37 -25.22 0.35
C THR A 53 4.32 -24.99 -1.16
N MET A 54 4.57 -26.04 -1.95
CA MET A 54 4.34 -25.96 -3.40
C MET A 54 2.87 -25.77 -3.75
N ASP A 55 1.95 -26.30 -2.94
CA ASP A 55 0.51 -26.13 -3.18
C ASP A 55 0.11 -24.66 -2.99
N ASP A 56 0.72 -23.95 -2.03
CA ASP A 56 0.49 -22.50 -1.86
C ASP A 56 0.95 -21.71 -3.09
N LEU A 57 2.09 -22.07 -3.68
CA LEU A 57 2.58 -21.44 -4.91
C LEU A 57 1.68 -21.77 -6.10
N SER A 58 1.35 -23.04 -6.32
CA SER A 58 0.57 -23.45 -7.50
C SER A 58 -0.87 -22.93 -7.48
N ASN A 59 -1.43 -22.72 -6.29
CA ASN A 59 -2.80 -22.18 -6.13
C ASN A 59 -2.84 -20.64 -6.09
N TYR A 60 -1.69 -19.97 -6.04
CA TYR A 60 -1.65 -18.51 -6.03
C TYR A 60 -2.10 -17.94 -7.37
N THR A 61 -3.03 -16.98 -7.32
CA THR A 61 -3.45 -16.21 -8.49
C THR A 61 -3.52 -14.72 -8.15
N VAL A 62 -3.17 -13.88 -9.14
CA VAL A 62 -3.30 -12.43 -9.01
C VAL A 62 -4.76 -12.02 -9.21
N LYS A 63 -5.26 -11.14 -8.33
CA LYS A 63 -6.60 -10.58 -8.46
C LYS A 63 -6.55 -9.29 -9.27
N TRP A 64 -7.40 -9.21 -10.30
CA TRP A 64 -7.60 -8.01 -11.09
C TRP A 64 -8.81 -7.25 -10.55
N GLU A 65 -8.53 -6.16 -9.84
CA GLU A 65 -9.56 -5.37 -9.18
C GLU A 65 -9.74 -4.01 -9.82
N ARG A 66 -10.97 -3.48 -9.73
CA ARG A 66 -11.22 -2.08 -10.09
C ARG A 66 -10.59 -1.16 -9.02
N PRO A 67 -9.98 -0.04 -9.44
CA PRO A 67 -9.41 0.90 -8.48
C PRO A 67 -10.50 1.56 -7.64
N VAL A 68 -10.11 1.99 -6.45
CA VAL A 68 -10.89 2.99 -5.71
C VAL A 68 -10.80 4.30 -6.46
N THR A 69 -11.95 4.93 -6.67
CA THR A 69 -12.04 6.19 -7.43
C THR A 69 -12.67 7.28 -6.58
N SER A 70 -12.14 8.49 -6.67
CA SER A 70 -12.79 9.68 -6.12
C SER A 70 -12.67 10.84 -7.08
N GLN A 71 -13.79 11.48 -7.39
CA GLN A 71 -13.77 12.76 -8.09
C GLN A 71 -13.23 13.83 -7.14
N LEU A 72 -12.55 14.84 -7.67
CA LEU A 72 -12.08 16.03 -6.94
C LEU A 72 -12.87 17.26 -7.39
N SER A 73 -12.88 18.30 -6.56
CA SER A 73 -13.63 19.54 -6.83
C SER A 73 -13.09 20.36 -8.00
N ASP A 74 -11.81 20.19 -8.32
CA ASP A 74 -11.13 20.86 -9.43
C ASP A 74 -11.30 20.14 -10.78
N GLY A 75 -12.08 19.05 -10.80
CA GLY A 75 -12.38 18.28 -12.01
C GLY A 75 -11.46 17.09 -12.27
N HIS A 76 -10.43 16.87 -11.44
CA HIS A 76 -9.59 15.67 -11.54
C HIS A 76 -10.25 14.43 -10.93
N THR A 77 -9.74 13.25 -11.30
CA THR A 77 -10.14 11.96 -10.72
C THR A 77 -8.93 11.31 -10.05
N LEU A 78 -9.06 10.99 -8.77
CA LEU A 78 -8.12 10.14 -8.05
C LEU A 78 -8.43 8.67 -8.36
N TYR A 79 -7.40 7.93 -8.77
CA TYR A 79 -7.39 6.47 -8.86
C TYR A 79 -6.38 5.92 -7.86
N THR A 80 -6.78 4.94 -7.05
CA THR A 80 -5.89 4.31 -6.08
C THR A 80 -6.25 2.83 -5.87
N VAL A 81 -5.34 2.10 -5.23
CA VAL A 81 -5.42 0.64 -5.04
C VAL A 81 -6.63 0.25 -4.19
N GLN A 82 -7.22 -0.91 -4.46
CA GLN A 82 -8.25 -1.49 -3.61
C GLN A 82 -7.64 -2.18 -2.38
N LEU A 83 -8.48 -2.58 -1.43
CA LEU A 83 -8.11 -3.54 -0.40
C LEU A 83 -7.48 -4.82 -0.99
N PRO A 84 -6.54 -5.46 -0.26
CA PRO A 84 -6.09 -5.14 1.10
C PRO A 84 -5.15 -3.91 1.22
N GLY A 85 -4.86 -3.20 0.11
CA GLY A 85 -4.11 -1.94 0.15
C GLY A 85 -4.88 -0.77 0.76
N SER A 86 -4.19 0.23 1.32
CA SER A 86 -4.83 1.37 2.01
C SER A 86 -5.36 2.49 1.09
N GLY A 87 -5.69 2.19 -0.17
CA GLY A 87 -6.22 3.21 -1.09
C GLY A 87 -7.55 3.85 -0.66
N PRO A 88 -8.52 3.13 -0.07
CA PRO A 88 -9.71 3.76 0.53
C PRO A 88 -9.39 4.84 1.58
N LEU A 89 -8.33 4.68 2.37
CA LEU A 89 -7.89 5.71 3.33
C LEU A 89 -7.33 6.94 2.60
N LEU A 90 -6.56 6.74 1.54
CA LEU A 90 -6.06 7.87 0.74
C LEU A 90 -7.24 8.65 0.15
N ALA A 91 -8.22 7.96 -0.44
CA ALA A 91 -9.43 8.59 -0.95
C ALA A 91 -10.19 9.36 0.15
N PHE A 92 -10.28 8.80 1.36
CA PHE A 92 -10.90 9.46 2.51
C PHE A 92 -10.17 10.75 2.91
N ILE A 93 -8.83 10.71 3.05
CA ILE A 93 -8.01 11.88 3.38
C ILE A 93 -8.21 12.98 2.34
N ILE A 94 -8.12 12.62 1.06
CA ILE A 94 -8.31 13.58 -0.03
C ILE A 94 -9.73 14.13 -0.02
N ASN A 95 -10.76 13.31 0.20
CA ASN A 95 -12.13 13.77 0.33
C ASN A 95 -12.36 14.67 1.55
N ILE A 96 -11.61 14.52 2.65
CA ILE A 96 -11.65 15.47 3.78
C ILE A 96 -11.02 16.81 3.38
N LEU A 97 -9.94 16.80 2.60
CA LEU A 97 -9.16 17.99 2.29
C LEU A 97 -9.63 18.74 1.04
N ASP A 98 -10.37 18.08 0.14
CA ASP A 98 -10.82 18.63 -1.14
C ASP A 98 -11.63 19.93 -0.97
N SER A 99 -11.27 20.96 -1.73
CA SER A 99 -11.74 22.35 -1.59
C SER A 99 -11.54 23.00 -0.21
N TRP A 100 -10.85 22.35 0.72
CA TRP A 100 -10.66 22.83 2.10
C TRP A 100 -9.24 23.31 2.39
N ILE A 101 -8.30 23.01 1.49
CA ILE A 101 -6.92 23.49 1.47
C ILE A 101 -6.51 23.96 0.06
N PRO A 102 -5.51 24.86 -0.06
CA PRO A 102 -4.88 25.60 1.04
C PRO A 102 -5.83 26.65 1.62
N THR A 103 -5.57 27.05 2.86
CA THR A 103 -6.26 28.19 3.49
C THR A 103 -5.40 29.45 3.38
N ALA A 104 -5.91 30.61 3.81
CA ALA A 104 -5.12 31.83 3.92
C ALA A 104 -3.97 31.74 4.94
N SER A 105 -4.05 30.78 5.89
CA SER A 105 -3.01 30.52 6.89
C SER A 105 -2.30 29.21 6.59
N LEU A 106 -0.97 29.25 6.45
CA LEU A 106 -0.18 28.03 6.30
C LEU A 106 -0.32 27.13 7.54
N ALA A 107 -0.39 27.71 8.74
CA ALA A 107 -0.59 26.97 9.98
C ALA A 107 -1.92 26.22 9.98
N ALA A 108 -3.02 26.88 9.59
CA ALA A 108 -4.32 26.23 9.50
C ALA A 108 -4.36 25.16 8.40
N THR A 109 -3.65 25.38 7.29
CA THR A 109 -3.51 24.37 6.22
C THR A 109 -2.86 23.10 6.75
N TRP A 110 -1.72 23.22 7.44
CA TRP A 110 -1.05 22.06 8.06
C TRP A 110 -1.88 21.41 9.15
N GLN A 111 -2.56 22.20 9.99
CA GLN A 111 -3.46 21.68 11.02
C GLN A 111 -4.55 20.78 10.42
N ARG A 112 -5.23 21.24 9.35
CA ARG A 112 -6.26 20.45 8.66
C ARG A 112 -5.69 19.17 8.05
N ILE A 113 -4.51 19.25 7.44
CA ILE A 113 -3.82 18.08 6.89
C ILE A 113 -3.56 17.07 8.01
N VAL A 114 -2.88 17.49 9.08
CA VAL A 114 -2.54 16.61 10.22
C VAL A 114 -3.78 15.96 10.82
N GLU A 115 -4.84 16.74 11.08
CA GLU A 115 -6.08 16.20 11.66
C GLU A 115 -6.79 15.22 10.71
N ALA A 116 -6.81 15.50 9.40
CA ALA A 116 -7.35 14.56 8.40
C ALA A 116 -6.58 13.22 8.41
N PHE A 117 -5.24 13.26 8.52
CA PHE A 117 -4.42 12.07 8.68
C PHE A 117 -4.77 11.32 9.98
N LYS A 118 -4.94 12.00 11.11
CA LYS A 118 -5.30 11.36 12.39
C LYS A 118 -6.64 10.64 12.31
N PHE A 119 -7.68 11.28 11.76
CA PHE A 119 -8.98 10.63 11.54
C PHE A 119 -8.91 9.43 10.59
N ALA A 120 -8.14 9.54 9.50
CA ALA A 120 -8.00 8.42 8.57
C ALA A 120 -7.23 7.25 9.17
N TYR A 121 -6.12 7.52 9.85
CA TYR A 121 -5.28 6.48 10.46
C TYR A 121 -5.93 5.84 11.69
N GLY A 122 -6.81 6.54 12.40
CA GLY A 122 -7.64 5.94 13.43
C GLY A 122 -8.52 4.79 12.91
N ARG A 123 -8.93 4.86 11.64
CA ARG A 123 -9.73 3.81 10.95
C ARG A 123 -8.85 2.73 10.30
N ARG A 124 -7.53 2.92 10.20
CA ARG A 124 -6.63 2.04 9.43
C ARG A 124 -6.65 0.60 9.92
N THR A 125 -6.76 0.40 11.23
CA THR A 125 -6.76 -0.92 11.86
C THR A 125 -8.05 -1.70 11.64
N GLU A 126 -9.09 -1.05 11.10
CA GLU A 126 -10.34 -1.70 10.72
C GLU A 126 -10.29 -2.25 9.28
N LEU A 127 -9.23 -1.95 8.52
CA LEU A 127 -9.03 -2.54 7.20
C LEU A 127 -8.58 -4.00 7.31
N GLY A 128 -9.01 -4.81 6.36
CA GLY A 128 -8.57 -6.20 6.20
C GLY A 128 -8.74 -6.68 4.78
N ASP A 129 -8.48 -7.96 4.56
CA ASP A 129 -8.75 -8.61 3.28
C ASP A 129 -10.26 -8.90 3.17
N PRO A 130 -10.96 -8.36 2.16
CA PRO A 130 -12.41 -8.50 2.00
C PRO A 130 -12.87 -9.95 1.80
N ASP A 131 -11.98 -10.88 1.42
CA ASP A 131 -12.32 -12.31 1.34
C ASP A 131 -12.52 -12.95 2.73
N PHE A 132 -12.03 -12.30 3.80
CA PHE A 132 -11.98 -12.88 5.15
C PHE A 132 -12.76 -12.06 6.19
N VAL A 133 -13.01 -10.78 5.93
CA VAL A 133 -13.73 -9.89 6.86
C VAL A 133 -14.77 -9.03 6.12
N ASP A 134 -15.94 -8.83 6.75
CA ASP A 134 -16.97 -7.93 6.22
C ASP A 134 -16.63 -6.47 6.53
N ILE A 135 -16.24 -5.75 5.48
CA ILE A 135 -15.75 -4.36 5.56
C ILE A 135 -16.40 -3.46 4.49
N ASP A 136 -17.46 -3.92 3.83
CA ASP A 136 -18.13 -3.20 2.76
C ASP A 136 -18.64 -1.83 3.20
N GLN A 137 -19.23 -1.77 4.39
CA GLN A 137 -19.73 -0.50 4.93
C GLN A 137 -18.60 0.46 5.29
N LEU A 138 -17.46 -0.04 5.76
CA LEU A 138 -16.29 0.77 6.04
C LEU A 138 -15.76 1.39 4.74
N ILE A 139 -15.63 0.61 3.66
CA ILE A 139 -15.18 1.11 2.35
C ILE A 139 -16.16 2.17 1.83
N LYS A 140 -17.47 1.92 1.90
CA LYS A 140 -18.50 2.90 1.49
C LYS A 140 -18.37 4.21 2.26
N ASN A 141 -18.10 4.14 3.56
CA ASN A 141 -17.90 5.34 4.38
C ASN A 141 -16.63 6.08 3.98
N LEU A 142 -15.48 5.39 3.92
CA LEU A 142 -14.18 6.00 3.61
C LEU A 142 -14.13 6.63 2.21
N THR A 143 -14.88 6.08 1.26
CA THR A 143 -14.97 6.62 -0.11
C THR A 143 -16.10 7.66 -0.29
N SER A 144 -16.92 7.90 0.74
CA SER A 144 -18.04 8.86 0.69
C SER A 144 -17.60 10.28 1.02
N ARG A 145 -17.97 11.23 0.16
CA ARG A 145 -17.79 12.67 0.41
C ARG A 145 -18.64 13.17 1.58
N ASP A 146 -19.84 12.63 1.77
CA ASP A 146 -20.73 13.03 2.87
C ASP A 146 -20.15 12.61 4.22
N TYR A 147 -19.56 11.40 4.27
CA TYR A 147 -18.86 10.92 5.45
C TYR A 147 -17.64 11.81 5.76
N ALA A 148 -16.83 12.13 4.74
CA ALA A 148 -15.71 13.06 4.89
C ALA A 148 -16.16 14.46 5.35
N ALA A 149 -17.26 14.99 4.82
CA ALA A 149 -17.84 16.26 5.24
C ALA A 149 -18.34 16.24 6.70
N GLY A 150 -18.85 15.09 7.16
CA GLY A 150 -19.16 14.86 8.57
C GLY A 150 -17.92 14.99 9.46
N ILE A 151 -16.81 14.39 9.04
CA ILE A 151 -15.54 14.39 9.78
C ILE A 151 -14.90 15.78 9.82
N ARG A 152 -15.02 16.57 8.74
CA ARG A 152 -14.56 17.98 8.74
C ARG A 152 -15.15 18.81 9.89
N LYS A 153 -16.38 18.51 10.33
CA LYS A 153 -17.04 19.22 11.44
C LYS A 153 -16.35 18.96 12.80
N SER A 154 -15.53 17.92 12.87
CA SER A 154 -14.74 17.53 14.03
C SER A 154 -13.28 18.00 13.93
N ILE A 155 -12.90 18.71 12.86
CA ILE A 155 -11.55 19.26 12.70
C ILE A 155 -11.58 20.76 13.05
N PHE A 156 -10.66 21.18 13.92
CA PHE A 156 -10.53 22.56 14.36
C PHE A 156 -9.16 23.12 13.99
N ASP A 157 -9.13 24.36 13.53
CA ASP A 157 -7.88 25.03 13.09
C ASP A 157 -6.96 25.42 14.27
N ASP A 158 -7.48 25.44 15.50
CA ASP A 158 -6.82 25.97 16.70
C ASP A 158 -6.54 24.92 17.80
N ARG A 159 -6.95 23.66 17.60
CA ARG A 159 -6.77 22.59 18.59
C ARG A 159 -6.70 21.20 17.98
N THR A 160 -6.08 20.31 18.74
CA THR A 160 -6.04 18.87 18.51
C THR A 160 -6.41 18.14 19.80
N PHE A 161 -6.98 16.95 19.66
CA PHE A 161 -7.28 16.07 20.79
C PHE A 161 -6.15 15.07 21.02
N GLN A 162 -5.84 14.81 22.29
CA GLN A 162 -4.81 13.84 22.71
C GLN A 162 -5.37 12.42 22.84
N ASP A 163 -6.67 12.28 23.08
CA ASP A 163 -7.34 10.98 23.19
C ASP A 163 -7.42 10.30 21.80
N PRO A 164 -6.78 9.13 21.59
CA PRO A 164 -6.88 8.38 20.33
C PRO A 164 -8.31 7.95 20.00
N GLY A 165 -9.16 7.75 21.01
CA GLY A 165 -10.57 7.39 20.85
C GLY A 165 -11.37 8.45 20.10
N TYR A 166 -10.98 9.72 20.20
CA TYR A 166 -11.57 10.82 19.43
C TYR A 166 -11.46 10.60 17.91
N TYR A 167 -10.36 9.99 17.45
CA TYR A 167 -10.10 9.71 16.04
C TYR A 167 -10.56 8.29 15.63
N GLY A 168 -11.15 7.53 16.55
CA GLY A 168 -11.58 6.15 16.31
C GLY A 168 -10.46 5.11 16.36
N SER A 169 -9.27 5.46 16.87
CA SER A 169 -8.15 4.52 16.97
C SER A 169 -8.39 3.45 18.02
N VAL A 170 -8.29 2.17 17.62
CA VAL A 170 -8.46 1.02 18.53
C VAL A 170 -7.13 0.34 18.87
N LEU A 171 -6.16 0.35 17.95
CA LEU A 171 -4.86 -0.31 18.10
C LEU A 171 -3.74 0.51 17.44
N SER A 172 -2.49 0.32 17.88
CA SER A 172 -1.31 0.83 17.19
C SER A 172 -0.75 -0.21 16.21
N GLN A 173 -0.08 0.28 15.17
CA GLN A 173 0.60 -0.57 14.19
C GLN A 173 2.12 -0.47 14.41
N PRO A 174 2.87 -1.58 14.24
CA PRO A 174 4.32 -1.53 14.26
C PRO A 174 4.85 -0.69 13.09
N GLU A 175 6.06 -0.16 13.27
CA GLU A 175 6.76 0.58 12.23
C GLU A 175 7.34 -0.41 11.21
N ASN A 176 6.98 -0.23 9.93
CA ASN A 176 7.46 -1.05 8.83
C ASN A 176 8.16 -0.16 7.80
N HIS A 177 9.23 -0.67 7.19
CA HIS A 177 9.91 -0.03 6.06
C HIS A 177 10.14 -1.03 4.92
N GLY A 178 10.77 -0.59 3.82
CA GLY A 178 11.20 -1.49 2.73
C GLY A 178 10.30 -1.54 1.50
N THR A 179 9.98 -0.39 0.91
CA THR A 179 9.12 -0.29 -0.29
C THR A 179 9.80 0.48 -1.42
N ALA A 180 9.59 0.05 -2.65
CA ALA A 180 9.97 0.77 -3.86
C ALA A 180 8.72 1.15 -4.67
N HIS A 181 8.75 2.33 -5.29
CA HIS A 181 7.71 2.79 -6.22
C HIS A 181 8.34 3.20 -7.54
N ILE A 182 7.69 2.84 -8.65
CA ILE A 182 8.08 3.23 -10.00
C ILE A 182 6.85 3.77 -10.72
N SER A 183 7.02 4.87 -11.45
CA SER A 183 6.02 5.42 -12.36
C SER A 183 6.59 5.45 -13.78
N VAL A 184 5.80 5.00 -14.75
CA VAL A 184 6.16 4.97 -16.17
C VAL A 184 5.05 5.64 -16.97
N LEU A 185 5.44 6.53 -17.88
CA LEU A 185 4.55 7.11 -18.89
C LEU A 185 5.14 6.81 -20.27
N ALA A 186 4.36 6.12 -21.10
CA ALA A 186 4.76 5.76 -22.45
C ALA A 186 4.25 6.79 -23.48
N PRO A 187 4.91 6.94 -24.65
CA PRO A 187 4.51 7.93 -25.66
C PRO A 187 3.12 7.70 -26.26
N ASN A 188 2.57 6.49 -26.16
CA ASN A 188 1.23 6.15 -26.59
C ASN A 188 0.13 6.56 -25.58
N GLY A 189 0.50 7.12 -24.44
CA GLY A 189 -0.42 7.55 -23.38
C GLY A 189 -0.62 6.52 -22.26
N ASP A 190 0.00 5.34 -22.33
CA ASP A 190 -0.07 4.37 -21.23
C ASP A 190 0.68 4.91 -20.01
N ALA A 191 0.04 4.84 -18.85
CA ALA A 191 0.62 5.20 -17.57
C ALA A 191 0.55 4.02 -16.61
N VAL A 192 1.68 3.68 -15.97
CA VAL A 192 1.81 2.55 -15.06
C VAL A 192 2.44 3.04 -13.76
N ALA A 193 1.79 2.77 -12.63
CA ALA A 193 2.31 3.02 -11.29
C ALA A 193 2.41 1.70 -10.54
N VAL A 194 3.62 1.32 -10.12
CA VAL A 194 3.89 0.04 -9.44
C VAL A 194 4.56 0.32 -8.11
N THR A 195 3.94 -0.19 -7.05
CA THR A 195 4.54 -0.24 -5.72
C THR A 195 4.83 -1.70 -5.38
N SER A 196 6.06 -2.01 -4.99
CA SER A 196 6.47 -3.35 -4.59
C SER A 196 7.27 -3.29 -3.29
N THR A 197 7.13 -4.31 -2.47
CA THR A 197 7.78 -4.41 -1.17
C THR A 197 8.12 -5.86 -0.88
N VAL A 198 9.25 -6.05 -0.20
CA VAL A 198 9.48 -7.22 0.65
C VAL A 198 9.52 -6.61 2.04
N ASN A 199 8.51 -6.91 2.87
CA ASN A 199 8.41 -6.31 4.19
C ASN A 199 9.70 -6.54 4.99
N LEU A 200 10.00 -5.66 5.94
CA LEU A 200 11.06 -5.93 6.90
C LEU A 200 10.63 -7.00 7.91
N LEU A 201 11.63 -7.69 8.47
CA LEU A 201 11.49 -8.61 9.60
C LEU A 201 10.98 -7.88 10.84
#